data_AF-A0A941E8R1-F1
#
_entry.id   AF-A0A941E8R1-F1
#
_cell.length_a   1.000
_cell.length_b   1.000
_cell.length_c   1.000
_cell.angle_alpha   90.00
_cell.angle_beta   90.00
_cell.angle_gamma   90.00
#
_symmetry.space_group_name_H-M   'P 1'
#
loop_
_entity.id
_entity.type
_entity.pdbx_description
1 polymer ?
#
loop_
_entity_poly.entity_id
_entity_poly.type
_entity_poly.pdbx_seq_one_letter_code
_entity_poly.pdbx_strand_id
1 'polypeptide(L)'
;DNIVAGSGNNTIIGGAGNDTISCGSGVDIVVFGSVLDANTNVDTISWFKHGVDSIALSRFVFSHLPVGPQISSDNFVANTNPAARDANDYILYNTTNGKLFYDSDGSGAASPILFAILTGQPTLTASDFMVVF
;
A
#
# COMPACT_ATOMS: atom_id res chain seq x y z
N ASP A 1 13.19 6.53 -8.14
CA ASP A 1 14.25 6.94 -7.20
C ASP A 1 14.74 5.80 -6.32
N ASN A 2 15.87 5.99 -5.63
CA ASN A 2 16.37 5.07 -4.60
C ASN A 2 16.38 5.81 -3.27
N ILE A 3 15.53 5.40 -2.33
CA ILE A 3 15.29 6.08 -1.05
C ILE A 3 15.65 5.14 0.09
N VAL A 4 16.48 5.62 1.01
CA VAL A 4 16.85 4.92 2.24
C VAL A 4 16.54 5.85 3.41
N ALA A 5 15.52 5.52 4.20
CA ALA A 5 15.09 6.40 5.29
C ALA A 5 16.06 6.32 6.48
N GLY A 6 16.56 5.12 6.77
CA GLY A 6 17.64 4.91 7.72
C GLY A 6 17.10 4.60 9.12
N SER A 7 17.45 5.43 10.11
CA SER A 7 17.02 5.25 11.50
C SER A 7 16.14 6.40 11.96
N GLY A 8 15.22 6.10 12.85
CA GLY A 8 14.24 7.04 13.40
C GLY A 8 12.89 6.91 12.70
N ASN A 9 11.90 7.68 13.16
CA ASN A 9 10.56 7.62 12.59
C ASN A 9 10.52 8.50 11.34
N ASN A 10 10.39 7.90 10.16
CA ASN A 10 10.46 8.62 8.89
C ASN A 10 9.10 8.70 8.19
N THR A 11 8.86 9.83 7.52
CA THR A 11 7.80 9.95 6.52
C THR A 11 8.45 9.95 5.15
N ILE A 12 8.11 8.97 4.33
CA ILE A 12 8.78 8.64 3.08
C ILE A 12 7.80 8.88 1.94
N ILE A 13 8.16 9.80 1.05
CA ILE A 13 7.38 10.12 -0.16
C ILE A 13 8.26 9.77 -1.36
N GLY A 14 7.93 8.69 -2.06
CA GLY A 14 8.59 8.32 -3.32
C GLY A 14 8.30 9.33 -4.42
N GLY A 15 7.01 9.63 -4.59
CA GLY A 15 6.53 10.54 -5.61
C GLY A 15 5.91 9.77 -6.75
N ALA A 16 6.19 10.16 -7.98
CA ALA A 16 5.71 9.48 -9.17
C ALA A 16 6.89 8.79 -9.85
N GLY A 17 6.65 7.62 -10.43
CA GLY A 17 7.69 6.79 -11.03
C GLY A 17 7.83 5.48 -10.28
N ASN A 18 8.73 4.61 -10.75
CA ASN A 18 9.05 3.39 -10.02
C ASN A 18 10.15 3.70 -9.00
N ASP A 19 9.80 3.75 -7.72
CA ASP A 19 10.74 4.02 -6.63
C ASP A 19 11.18 2.73 -5.92
N THR A 20 12.41 2.70 -5.43
CA THR A 20 12.92 1.68 -4.52
C THR A 20 13.11 2.30 -3.15
N ILE A 21 12.33 1.84 -2.17
CA ILE A 21 12.22 2.41 -0.84
C ILE A 21 12.71 1.40 0.20
N SER A 22 13.60 1.83 1.09
CA SER A 22 14.00 1.09 2.29
C SER A 22 13.56 1.87 3.53
N CYS A 23 12.61 1.31 4.29
CA CYS A 23 12.06 1.94 5.49
C CYS A 23 13.13 2.03 6.58
N GLY A 24 13.82 0.92 6.86
CA GLY A 24 14.89 0.89 7.83
C GLY A 24 14.39 0.61 9.25
N SER A 25 14.82 1.40 10.24
CA SER A 25 14.46 1.22 11.64
C SER A 25 13.73 2.42 12.20
N GLY A 26 12.61 2.18 12.86
CA GLY A 26 11.77 3.23 13.42
C GLY A 26 10.31 2.85 13.23
N VAL A 27 9.43 3.81 13.46
CA VAL A 27 8.01 3.78 13.07
C VAL A 27 7.92 4.62 11.81
N ASP A 28 7.88 3.96 10.65
CA ASP A 28 7.96 4.64 9.34
C ASP A 28 6.59 4.73 8.66
N ILE A 29 6.39 5.77 7.85
CA ILE A 29 5.19 6.00 7.06
C ILE A 29 5.59 6.14 5.58
N VAL A 30 5.15 5.21 4.74
CA VAL A 30 5.30 5.31 3.28
C VAL A 30 4.04 5.92 2.68
N VAL A 31 4.17 7.06 2.00
CA VAL A 31 3.05 7.86 1.49
C VAL A 31 2.86 7.64 0.00
N PHE A 32 1.66 7.21 -0.38
CA PHE A 32 1.20 7.11 -1.76
C PHE A 32 0.23 8.23 -2.10
N GLY A 33 0.73 9.25 -2.79
CA GLY A 33 -0.03 10.44 -3.20
C GLY A 33 -0.08 10.72 -4.70
N SER A 34 0.59 9.89 -5.52
CA SER A 34 0.67 10.07 -6.97
C SER A 34 -0.36 9.21 -7.71
N VAL A 35 -0.70 9.61 -8.94
CA VAL A 35 -1.61 8.84 -9.81
C VAL A 35 -1.07 7.43 -10.04
N LEU A 36 -1.90 6.42 -9.84
CA LEU A 36 -1.49 5.02 -10.00
C LEU A 36 -1.33 4.67 -11.48
N ASP A 37 -0.27 3.92 -11.79
CA ASP A 37 -0.05 3.35 -13.12
C ASP A 37 0.77 2.06 -12.99
N ALA A 38 0.17 0.93 -13.36
CA ALA A 38 0.78 -0.39 -13.16
C ALA A 38 2.06 -0.64 -13.99
N ASN A 39 2.39 0.23 -14.94
CA ASN A 39 3.58 0.11 -15.79
C ASN A 39 4.68 1.10 -15.41
N THR A 40 4.31 2.25 -14.85
CA THR A 40 5.22 3.39 -14.69
C THR A 40 5.28 3.96 -13.27
N ASN A 41 4.37 3.55 -12.38
CA ASN A 41 4.30 4.03 -11.00
C ASN A 41 4.03 2.87 -10.01
N VAL A 42 4.98 1.94 -9.94
CA VAL A 42 4.97 0.78 -9.04
C VAL A 42 6.22 0.79 -8.17
N ASP A 43 6.04 1.06 -6.87
CA ASP A 43 7.14 1.14 -5.93
C ASP A 43 7.56 -0.22 -5.39
N THR A 44 8.83 -0.38 -5.10
CA THR A 44 9.39 -1.54 -4.39
C THR A 44 9.79 -1.13 -2.98
N ILE A 45 9.09 -1.65 -1.97
CA ILE A 45 9.33 -1.34 -0.56
C ILE A 45 10.07 -2.50 0.10
N SER A 46 11.09 -2.17 0.87
CA SER A 46 11.89 -3.10 1.66
C SER A 46 11.94 -2.69 3.12
N TRP A 47 12.15 -3.69 3.98
CA TRP A 47 12.25 -3.53 5.44
C TRP A 47 10.99 -2.99 6.13
N PHE A 48 9.83 -3.04 5.47
CA PHE A 48 8.55 -2.73 6.09
C PHE A 48 8.20 -3.75 7.18
N LYS A 49 7.78 -3.25 8.34
CA LYS A 49 7.43 -4.04 9.52
C LYS A 49 5.97 -3.85 9.89
N HIS A 50 5.21 -4.92 9.75
CA HIS A 50 3.84 -5.01 10.25
C HIS A 50 3.70 -4.54 11.71
N GLY A 51 2.66 -3.77 12.00
CA GLY A 51 2.36 -3.27 13.34
C GLY A 51 3.35 -2.24 13.87
N VAL A 52 4.29 -1.80 13.03
CA VAL A 52 5.29 -0.78 13.35
C VAL A 52 5.23 0.32 12.30
N ASP A 53 5.38 -0.05 11.03
CA ASP A 53 5.33 0.88 9.90
C ASP A 53 3.91 1.01 9.37
N SER A 54 3.65 2.02 8.56
CA SER A 54 2.34 2.27 7.98
C SER A 54 2.44 2.73 6.52
N ILE A 55 1.39 2.45 5.76
CA ILE A 55 1.19 2.92 4.40
C ILE A 55 0.08 3.98 4.43
N ALA A 56 0.44 5.22 4.12
CA ALA A 56 -0.50 6.33 4.04
C ALA A 56 -1.00 6.50 2.60
N LEU A 57 -2.30 6.34 2.42
CA LEU A 57 -2.99 6.40 1.14
C LEU A 57 -3.64 7.77 1.01
N SER A 58 -3.27 8.57 0.00
CA SER A 58 -3.95 9.85 -0.23
C SER A 58 -5.38 9.60 -0.71
N ARG A 59 -6.35 10.22 -0.04
CA ARG A 59 -7.78 10.17 -0.43
C ARG A 59 -8.07 10.71 -1.83
N PHE A 60 -7.15 11.46 -2.43
CA PHE A 60 -7.30 11.96 -3.80
C PHE A 60 -7.00 10.87 -4.85
N VAL A 61 -6.25 9.84 -4.46
CA VAL A 61 -5.90 8.69 -5.30
C VAL A 61 -6.77 7.48 -4.93
N PHE A 62 -6.91 7.23 -3.63
CA PHE A 62 -7.66 6.09 -3.07
C PHE A 62 -9.05 6.54 -2.59
N SER A 63 -9.81 7.14 -3.50
CA SER A 63 -11.01 7.94 -3.18
C SER A 63 -12.20 7.20 -2.58
N HIS A 64 -12.27 5.87 -2.69
CA HIS A 64 -13.35 5.06 -2.10
C HIS A 64 -13.03 4.57 -0.68
N LEU A 65 -11.79 4.75 -0.21
CA LEU A 65 -11.45 4.45 1.17
C LEU A 65 -11.82 5.65 2.09
N PRO A 66 -12.49 5.41 3.22
CA PRO A 66 -12.76 6.46 4.20
C PRO A 66 -11.46 7.03 4.79
N VAL A 67 -11.38 8.35 4.91
CA VAL A 67 -10.26 9.03 5.59
C VAL A 67 -10.22 8.62 7.06
N GLY A 68 -9.05 8.22 7.56
CA GLY A 68 -8.91 7.78 8.94
C GLY A 68 -7.54 7.18 9.26
N PRO A 69 -7.26 6.95 10.56
CA PRO A 69 -5.99 6.42 11.03
C PRO A 69 -5.79 4.94 10.68
N GLN A 70 -6.85 4.24 10.28
CA GLN A 70 -6.81 2.87 9.78
C GLN A 70 -7.98 2.63 8.81
N ILE A 71 -7.84 1.71 7.86
CA ILE A 71 -8.96 1.24 7.02
C ILE A 71 -9.75 0.12 7.74
N SER A 72 -10.97 -0.18 7.29
CA SER A 72 -11.71 -1.34 7.80
C SER A 72 -11.05 -2.65 7.37
N SER A 73 -11.14 -3.70 8.17
CA SER A 73 -10.80 -5.06 7.73
C SER A 73 -11.61 -5.51 6.53
N ASP A 74 -12.83 -4.99 6.39
CA ASP A 74 -13.71 -5.26 5.25
C ASP A 74 -13.23 -4.54 3.98
N ASN A 75 -12.20 -3.71 4.05
CA ASN A 75 -11.59 -3.07 2.88
C ASN A 75 -10.28 -3.73 2.43
N PHE A 76 -9.87 -4.83 3.06
CA PHE A 76 -8.56 -5.42 2.87
C PHE A 76 -8.63 -6.94 2.68
N VAL A 77 -8.08 -7.41 1.55
CA VAL A 77 -7.96 -8.83 1.25
C VAL A 77 -6.49 -9.20 1.10
N ALA A 78 -6.01 -10.12 1.95
CA ALA A 78 -4.67 -10.70 1.85
C ALA A 78 -4.72 -12.22 1.72
N ASN A 79 -4.21 -12.76 0.60
CA ASN A 79 -4.02 -14.19 0.40
C ASN A 79 -3.05 -14.45 -0.78
N THR A 80 -2.89 -15.71 -1.21
CA THR A 80 -1.92 -16.09 -2.26
C THR A 80 -2.32 -15.65 -3.68
N ASN A 81 -3.60 -15.36 -3.92
CA ASN A 81 -4.15 -14.86 -5.18
C ASN A 81 -5.34 -13.94 -4.90
N PRO A 82 -5.11 -12.73 -4.38
CA PRO A 82 -6.16 -11.88 -3.87
C PRO A 82 -7.01 -11.36 -5.04
N ALA A 83 -8.32 -11.34 -4.80
CA ALA A 83 -9.32 -10.70 -5.64
C ALA A 83 -10.34 -10.08 -4.70
N ALA A 84 -10.93 -8.96 -5.11
CA ALA A 84 -12.10 -8.40 -4.45
C ALA A 84 -13.28 -9.39 -4.51
N ARG A 85 -14.06 -9.45 -3.44
CA ARG A 85 -15.12 -10.46 -3.22
C ARG A 85 -16.50 -9.85 -3.02
N ASP A 86 -16.57 -8.63 -2.51
CA ASP A 86 -17.80 -7.86 -2.30
C ASP A 86 -17.59 -6.40 -2.72
N ALA A 87 -18.51 -5.47 -2.44
CA ALA A 87 -18.43 -4.12 -3.01
C ALA A 87 -17.41 -3.18 -2.32
N ASN A 88 -16.60 -3.69 -1.41
CA ASN A 88 -15.79 -2.87 -0.52
C ASN A 88 -14.34 -3.36 -0.34
N ASP A 89 -13.90 -4.39 -1.05
CA ASP A 89 -12.52 -4.90 -0.99
C ASP A 89 -11.55 -4.04 -1.83
N TYR A 90 -11.17 -2.86 -1.31
CA TYR A 90 -10.40 -1.88 -2.08
C TYR A 90 -8.88 -2.14 -2.11
N ILE A 91 -8.29 -2.72 -1.05
CA ILE A 91 -6.85 -3.00 -0.99
C ILE A 91 -6.61 -4.50 -1.01
N LEU A 92 -5.83 -4.94 -1.99
CA LEU A 92 -5.56 -6.36 -2.23
C LEU A 92 -4.06 -6.62 -2.07
N TYR A 93 -3.69 -7.61 -1.26
CA TYR A 93 -2.30 -7.96 -1.00
C TYR A 93 -2.02 -9.42 -1.32
N ASN A 94 -1.04 -9.67 -2.19
CA ASN A 94 -0.61 -11.00 -2.53
C ASN A 94 0.50 -11.47 -1.59
N THR A 95 0.18 -12.42 -0.72
CA THR A 95 1.11 -12.91 0.32
C THR A 95 2.25 -13.77 -0.24
N THR A 96 2.22 -14.15 -1.52
CA THR A 96 3.25 -14.97 -2.16
C THR A 96 4.34 -14.12 -2.81
N ASN A 97 3.99 -12.96 -3.37
CA ASN A 97 4.92 -12.11 -4.12
C ASN A 97 5.02 -10.68 -3.60
N GLY A 98 4.22 -10.30 -2.60
CA GLY A 98 4.26 -8.99 -1.96
C GLY A 98 3.58 -7.89 -2.76
N LYS A 99 2.92 -8.20 -3.88
CA LYS A 99 2.23 -7.20 -4.69
C LYS A 99 1.01 -6.65 -3.95
N LEU A 100 0.87 -5.34 -4.00
CA LEU A 100 -0.20 -4.58 -3.39
C LEU A 100 -0.96 -3.81 -4.48
N PHE A 101 -2.27 -3.98 -4.49
CA PHE A 101 -3.15 -3.43 -5.52
C PHE A 101 -4.26 -2.60 -4.91
N TYR A 102 -4.74 -1.62 -5.68
CA TYR A 102 -5.96 -0.89 -5.41
C TYR A 102 -7.03 -1.31 -6.42
N ASP A 103 -8.11 -1.86 -5.92
CA ASP A 103 -9.34 -2.04 -6.68
C ASP A 103 -10.23 -0.82 -6.44
N SER A 104 -10.42 0.03 -7.46
CA SER A 104 -11.18 1.26 -7.28
C SER A 104 -12.68 1.04 -7.15
N ASP A 105 -13.22 -0.07 -7.69
CA ASP A 105 -14.64 -0.39 -7.51
C ASP A 105 -14.86 -1.33 -6.32
N GLY A 106 -13.77 -1.92 -5.82
CA GLY A 106 -13.74 -2.79 -4.64
C GLY A 106 -14.41 -4.13 -4.85
N SER A 107 -14.98 -4.39 -6.03
CA SER A 107 -15.85 -5.53 -6.39
C SER A 107 -15.20 -6.55 -7.32
N GLY A 108 -14.03 -6.24 -7.86
CA GLY A 108 -13.31 -7.08 -8.79
C GLY A 108 -13.89 -7.08 -10.20
N ALA A 109 -14.87 -6.21 -10.48
CA ALA A 109 -15.43 -6.04 -11.82
C ALA A 109 -14.43 -5.31 -12.74
N ALA A 110 -13.76 -4.29 -12.22
CA ALA A 110 -12.60 -3.66 -12.82
C ALA A 110 -11.30 -4.38 -12.40
N SER A 111 -10.30 -4.33 -13.28
CA SER A 111 -8.97 -4.83 -12.94
C SER A 111 -8.33 -3.91 -11.89
N PRO A 112 -7.83 -4.46 -10.76
CA PRO A 112 -7.14 -3.66 -9.76
C PRO A 112 -5.77 -3.19 -10.28
N ILE A 113 -5.33 -2.02 -9.81
CA ILE A 113 -4.09 -1.38 -10.23
C ILE A 113 -2.98 -1.75 -9.25
N LEU A 114 -1.92 -2.38 -9.75
CA LEU A 114 -0.69 -2.61 -8.98
C LEU A 114 -0.02 -1.27 -8.70
N PHE A 115 0.32 -1.00 -7.44
CA PHE A 115 1.01 0.25 -7.07
C PHE A 115 2.23 0.05 -6.17
N ALA A 116 2.36 -1.10 -5.50
CA ALA A 116 3.54 -1.39 -4.70
C ALA A 116 3.87 -2.89 -4.66
N ILE A 117 5.13 -3.19 -4.35
CA ILE A 117 5.65 -4.53 -4.08
C ILE A 117 6.43 -4.48 -2.76
N LEU A 118 5.97 -5.21 -1.75
CA LEU A 118 6.69 -5.37 -0.48
C LEU A 118 7.61 -6.59 -0.54
N THR A 119 8.91 -6.33 -0.56
CA THR A 119 9.94 -7.38 -0.51
C THR A 119 9.96 -8.05 0.86
N GLY A 120 10.25 -9.36 0.88
CA GLY A 120 10.16 -10.18 2.10
C GLY A 120 8.73 -10.57 2.49
N GLN A 121 7.73 -10.13 1.72
CA GLN A 121 6.32 -10.50 1.87
C GLN A 121 5.84 -10.45 3.33
N PRO A 122 6.00 -9.30 4.03
CA PRO A 122 5.55 -9.20 5.41
C PRO A 122 4.05 -9.54 5.50
N THR A 123 3.65 -10.06 6.66
CA THR A 123 2.21 -10.13 6.97
C THR A 123 1.67 -8.70 6.95
N LEU A 124 0.53 -8.48 6.32
CA LEU A 124 -0.15 -7.18 6.37
C LEU A 124 -1.57 -7.40 6.85
N THR A 125 -2.12 -6.36 7.46
CA THR A 125 -3.49 -6.26 7.93
C THR A 125 -4.02 -4.87 7.60
N ALA A 126 -5.32 -4.67 7.74
CA ALA A 126 -5.93 -3.36 7.58
C ALA A 126 -5.34 -2.27 8.50
N SER A 127 -4.76 -2.63 9.65
CA SER A 127 -4.15 -1.64 10.56
C SER A 127 -2.81 -1.08 10.06
N ASP A 128 -2.21 -1.67 9.03
CA ASP A 128 -0.99 -1.14 8.41
C ASP A 128 -1.29 -0.02 7.41
N PHE A 129 -2.57 0.26 7.13
CA PHE A 129 -3.00 1.26 6.14
C PHE A 129 -3.80 2.37 6.80
N MET A 130 -3.44 3.61 6.50
CA MET A 130 -4.22 4.80 6.87
C MET A 130 -4.57 5.60 5.61
N VAL A 131 -5.61 6.43 5.70
CA VAL A 131 -6.02 7.30 4.59
C VAL A 131 -5.93 8.74 5.06
N VAL A 132 -5.20 9.55 4.28
CA VAL A 132 -4.86 10.94 4.63
C VAL A 132 -5.38 11.94 3.60
N PHE A 133 -5.47 13.20 4.03
CA PHE A 133 -5.84 14.33 3.16
C PHE A 133 -4.74 14.62 2.15
#